data_AF-A0A6P1ECM6-F1
#
_entry.id   AF-A0A6P1ECM6-F1
#
_cell.length_a   1.000
_cell.length_b   1.000
_cell.length_c   1.000
_cell.angle_alpha   90.00
_cell.angle_beta   90.00
_cell.angle_gamma   90.00
#
_symmetry.space_group_name_H-M   'P 1'
#
loop_
_entity.id
_entity.type
_entity.pdbx_description
1 polymer ?
#
loop_
_entity_poly.entity_id
_entity_poly.type
_entity_poly.pdbx_seq_one_letter_code
_entity_poly.pdbx_strand_id
1 'polypeptide(L)' 'MIINLLLCLLIALFGAFIGVVAESHWHFRQLDFQHFTRYLLVSGSICLITIAILLFEYFSAAY' A
#
# COMPACT_ATOMS: atom_id res chain seq x y z
N MET A 1 6.58 14.33 -9.97
CA MET A 1 5.83 13.07 -10.18
C MET A 1 6.57 11.84 -9.64
N ILE A 2 7.80 11.53 -10.08
CA ILE A 2 8.54 10.33 -9.64
C ILE A 2 8.73 10.24 -8.12
N ILE A 3 9.04 11.35 -7.45
CA ILE A 3 9.21 11.39 -5.99
C ILE A 3 7.89 11.05 -5.26
N ASN A 4 6.75 11.58 -5.71
CA ASN A 4 5.44 11.29 -5.10
C ASN A 4 5.02 9.83 -5.33
N LEU A 5 5.34 9.25 -6.48
CA LEU A 5 5.12 7.83 -6.77
C LEU A 5 5.97 6.94 -5.84
N LEU A 6 7.25 7.27 -5.68
CA LEU A 6 8.16 6.58 -4.75
C LEU A 6 7.67 6.66 -3.30
N LEU A 7 7.20 7.83 -2.88
CA LEU A 7 6.66 8.04 -1.54
C LEU A 7 5.41 7.17 -1.30
N CYS A 8 4.51 7.13 -2.29
CA CYS A 8 3.29 6.32 -2.22
C CYS A 8 3.60 4.82 -2.14
N LEU A 9 4.60 4.36 -2.90
CA LEU A 9 5.05 2.97 -2.90
C LEU A 9 5.70 2.59 -1.56
N LEU A 10 6.52 3.48 -0.97
CA LEU A 10 7.09 3.29 0.36
C LEU A 10 6.01 3.22 1.44
N ILE A 11 5.00 4.10 1.38
CA ILE A 11 3.87 4.10 2.33
C ILE A 11 3.07 2.80 2.22
N ALA A 12 2.84 2.28 1.01
CA ALA A 12 2.14 1.02 0.81
C ALA A 12 2.92 -0.18 1.38
N LEU A 13 4.22 -0.27 1.08
CA LEU A 13 5.07 -1.33 1.63
C LEU A 13 5.14 -1.27 3.16
N PHE A 14 5.25 -0.07 3.72
CA PHE A 14 5.29 0.13 5.17
C PHE A 14 3.95 -0.20 5.84
N GLY A 15 2.83 0.18 5.22
CA GLY A 15 1.48 -0.15 5.70
C GLY A 15 1.22 -1.66 5.69
N ALA A 16 1.63 -2.37 4.63
CA ALA A 16 1.54 -3.82 4.56
C ALA A 16 2.40 -4.49 5.65
N PHE A 17 3.62 -4.00 5.87
CA PHE A 17 4.51 -4.51 6.91
C PHE A 17 3.93 -4.31 8.32
N ILE A 18 3.41 -3.11 8.63
CA ILE A 18 2.75 -2.84 9.92
C ILE A 18 1.54 -3.74 10.14
N GLY A 19 0.68 -3.91 9.13
CA GLY A 19 -0.50 -4.75 9.24
C GLY A 19 -0.14 -6.18 9.62
N VAL A 20 0.90 -6.73 9.00
CA VAL A 20 1.39 -8.08 9.28
C VAL A 20 2.03 -8.19 10.67
N VAL A 21 2.85 -7.20 11.05
CA VAL A 21 3.50 -7.17 12.37
C VAL A 21 2.45 -7.05 13.48
N ALA A 22 1.48 -6.14 13.34
CA ALA A 22 0.40 -5.96 14.31
C ALA A 22 -0.44 -7.24 14.48
N GLU A 23 -0.81 -7.90 13.39
CA GLU A 23 -1.55 -9.17 13.42
C GLU A 23 -0.75 -10.27 14.14
N SER A 24 0.54 -10.38 13.82
CA SER A 24 1.43 -11.41 14.39
C SER A 24 1.67 -11.22 15.90
N HIS A 25 1.78 -9.97 16.36
CA HIS A 25 1.98 -9.64 17.77
C HIS A 25 0.71 -9.77 18.61
N TRP A 26 -0.45 -9.40 18.07
CA TRP A 26 -1.71 -9.47 18.82
C TRP A 26 -2.25 -10.90 18.97
N HIS A 27 -2.01 -11.78 17.99
CA HIS A 27 -2.61 -13.11 18.00
C HIS A 27 -1.64 -14.25 18.36
N PHE A 28 -0.35 -13.97 18.67
CA PHE A 28 0.68 -15.00 18.87
C PHE A 28 0.62 -16.11 17.80
N ARG A 29 0.19 -15.75 16.59
CA ARG A 29 -0.04 -16.68 15.48
C ARG A 29 1.18 -16.64 14.59
N GLN A 30 1.71 -17.81 14.25
CA GLN A 30 2.79 -17.92 13.28
C GLN A 30 2.45 -17.11 12.02
N LEU A 31 3.44 -16.36 11.54
CA LEU A 31 3.36 -15.55 10.33
C LEU A 31 3.05 -16.46 9.11
N ASP A 32 1.78 -16.60 8.80
CA ASP A 32 1.35 -17.34 7.61
C ASP A 32 1.49 -16.46 6.36
N PHE A 33 2.18 -16.98 5.36
CA PHE A 33 2.40 -16.31 4.07
C PHE A 33 1.10 -15.84 3.39
N GLN A 34 0.00 -16.56 3.62
CA GLN A 34 -1.32 -16.18 3.10
C GLN A 34 -1.81 -14.83 3.65
N HIS A 35 -1.63 -14.58 4.95
CA HIS A 35 -2.07 -13.32 5.58
C HIS A 35 -1.20 -12.15 5.12
N PHE A 36 0.12 -12.37 5.03
CA PHE A 36 1.05 -11.39 4.46
C PHE A 36 0.63 -10.97 3.04
N THR A 37 0.34 -11.96 2.19
CA THR A 37 -0.08 -11.70 0.80
C THR A 37 -1.40 -10.92 0.75
N ARG A 38 -2.34 -11.21 1.66
CA ARG A 38 -3.62 -10.52 1.74
C ARG A 38 -3.45 -9.05 2.13
N TYR A 39 -2.63 -8.76 3.14
CA TYR A 39 -2.32 -7.40 3.55
C TYR A 39 -1.55 -6.63 2.47
N LEU A 40 -0.63 -7.28 1.77
CA LEU A 40 0.07 -6.71 0.63
C LEU A 40 -0.89 -6.35 -0.52
N LEU A 41 -1.85 -7.22 -0.84
CA LEU A 41 -2.85 -6.98 -1.88
C LEU A 41 -3.77 -5.80 -1.54
N VAL A 42 -4.23 -5.71 -0.28
CA VAL A 42 -5.08 -4.61 0.18
C VAL A 42 -4.31 -3.28 0.18
N SER A 43 -3.08 -3.28 0.68
CA SER A 43 -2.26 -2.07 0.66
C SER A 43 -1.88 -1.64 -0.76
N GLY A 44 -1.55 -2.61 -1.62
CA GLY A 44 -1.23 -2.37 -3.03
C GLY A 44 -2.42 -1.82 -3.83
N SER A 45 -3.65 -2.29 -3.59
CA SER A 45 -4.83 -1.76 -4.28
C SER A 45 -5.13 -0.32 -3.88
N ILE A 46 -4.98 0.04 -2.60
CA ILE A 46 -5.08 1.44 -2.13
C ILE A 46 -4.03 2.32 -2.81
N CYS A 47 -2.80 1.83 -2.95
CA CYS A 47 -1.73 2.54 -3.67
C CYS A 47 -2.09 2.80 -5.13
N LEU A 48 -2.56 1.77 -5.86
CA LEU A 48 -2.98 1.90 -7.26
C LEU A 48 -4.13 2.90 -7.44
N ILE A 49 -5.12 2.88 -6.55
CA ILE A 49 -6.24 3.85 -6.56
C ILE A 49 -5.71 5.28 -6.38
N THR A 50 -4.79 5.48 -5.43
CA THR A 50 -4.21 6.79 -5.15
C THR A 50 -3.40 7.31 -6.35
N ILE A 51 -2.63 6.43 -7.01
CA ILE A 51 -1.90 6.75 -8.24
C ILE A 51 -2.85 7.14 -9.37
N ALA A 52 -3.95 6.41 -9.54
CA ALA A 52 -4.95 6.70 -10.57
C ALA A 52 -5.60 8.07 -10.36
N ILE A 53 -5.92 8.43 -9.11
CA ILE A 53 -6.48 9.75 -8.76
C ILE A 53 -5.46 10.87 -9.07
N LEU A 54 -4.20 10.71 -8.67
CA LEU A 54 -3.14 11.69 -8.94
C LEU A 54 -2.86 11.86 -10.44
N LEU A 55 -2.90 10.77 -11.20
CA LEU A 55 -2.81 10.80 -12.67
C LEU A 55 -3.98 11.56 -13.28
N PHE A 56 -5.20 11.29 -12.80
CA PHE A 56 -6.40 11.99 -13.26
C PHE A 56 -6.33 13.49 -12.98
N GLU A 57 -5.95 13.89 -11.75
CA GLU A 57 -5.72 15.31 -11.43
C GLU A 57 -4.65 15.93 -12.31
N TYR A 58 -3.54 15.24 -12.57
CA TYR A 58 -2.48 15.75 -13.44
C TYR A 58 -2.97 16.00 -14.86
N PHE A 59 -3.68 15.04 -15.47
CA PHE A 59 -4.24 15.21 -16.80
C PHE A 59 -5.34 16.28 -16.83
N SER A 60 -6.15 16.39 -15.76
CA SER A 60 -7.16 17.43 -15.64
C SER A 60 -6.57 18.83 -15.46
N ALA A 61 -5.41 18.97 -14.82
CA ALA A 61 -4.74 20.26 -14.63
C ALA A 61 -3.91 20.68 -15.85
N ALA A 62 -3.61 19.74 -16.75
CA ALA A 62 -2.92 19.99 -18.01
C ALA A 62 -3.85 20.44 -19.16
N TYR A 63 -5.16 20.31 -18.97
CA TYR A 63 -6.22 20.73 -19.90
C TYR A 63 -6.91 21.99 -19.41
#